data_AF-A0AAV7IKL7-F1
#
_entry.id   AF-A0AAV7IKL7-F1
#
_cell.length_a   1.000
_cell.length_b   1.000
_cell.length_c   1.000
_cell.angle_alpha   90.00
_cell.angle_beta   90.00
_cell.angle_gamma   90.00
#
_symmetry.space_group_name_H-M   'P 1'
#
loop_
_entity.id
_entity.type
_entity.pdbx_description
1 polymer ?
#
loop_
_entity_poly.entity_id
_entity_poly.type
_entity_poly.pdbx_seq_one_letter_code
_entity_poly.pdbx_strand_id
1 'polypeptide(L)'
;MVDRFYQKYQPLITHKHHTCVGLGFELLSRLSKLDDRFPGIANGLYLVSCEETIGDIEGYVGGPPAADSGEKEHVLVCLKIEINNRRGVLLLDPGYHVARVITVMGDKMYPHTGWFTQFDDKECKKEYNYSLCVQDPDYVEWHDRETRPGALENTQVALIYVARPYLTAIDVTERRNLVYNFRSLVARDTKGHLTAGIYFPLKLDDVQNFTIFYQTNNGKKRVKMPFDKFYTPSKIAPNYEDLEAISKCASKLGMSRHELESLLSTLAVVVRDTGFIAQVLAINTRINSLAEDN
;
A
#
# COMPACT_ATOMS: atom_id res chain seq x y z
N MET A 1 -12.10 24.15 9.88
CA MET A 1 -11.30 24.73 8.78
C MET A 1 -10.43 23.67 8.11
N VAL A 2 -9.77 22.82 8.89
CA VAL A 2 -8.91 21.72 8.41
C VAL A 2 -9.67 20.67 7.59
N ASP A 3 -10.85 20.21 8.04
CA ASP A 3 -11.65 19.25 7.25
C ASP A 3 -12.03 19.79 5.86
N ARG A 4 -12.36 21.08 5.80
CA ARG A 4 -12.65 21.77 4.54
C ARG A 4 -11.40 21.89 3.66
N PHE A 5 -10.21 22.03 4.26
CA PHE A 5 -8.95 22.01 3.54
C PHE A 5 -8.69 20.62 2.97
N TYR A 6 -8.79 19.57 3.79
CA TYR A 6 -8.58 18.18 3.37
C TYR A 6 -9.50 17.79 2.21
N GLN A 7 -10.80 18.05 2.32
CA GLN A 7 -11.78 17.74 1.27
C GLN A 7 -11.52 18.47 -0.05
N LYS A 8 -10.90 19.65 0.00
CA LYS A 8 -10.58 20.47 -1.18
C LYS A 8 -9.15 20.27 -1.69
N TYR A 9 -8.32 19.58 -0.94
CA TYR A 9 -6.93 19.35 -1.31
C TYR A 9 -6.89 18.41 -2.52
N GLN A 10 -6.15 18.81 -3.54
CA GLN A 10 -5.90 18.01 -4.73
C GLN A 10 -4.49 17.41 -4.62
N PRO A 11 -4.38 16.09 -4.37
CA PRO A 11 -3.08 15.44 -4.28
C PRO A 11 -2.31 15.54 -5.60
N LEU A 12 -0.99 15.75 -5.48
CA LEU A 12 -0.10 15.77 -6.63
C LEU A 12 0.50 14.38 -6.82
N ILE A 13 0.25 13.77 -7.99
CA ILE A 13 0.97 12.57 -8.41
C ILE A 13 2.24 13.00 -9.12
N THR A 14 3.40 12.55 -8.63
CA THR A 14 4.69 12.77 -9.31
C THR A 14 5.45 11.47 -9.43
N HIS A 15 6.41 11.39 -10.35
CA HIS A 15 7.26 10.20 -10.51
C HIS A 15 8.09 9.83 -9.27
N LYS A 16 8.16 10.72 -8.27
CA LYS A 16 8.85 10.48 -6.99
C LYS A 16 7.90 9.98 -5.89
N HIS A 17 6.58 9.99 -6.11
CA HIS A 17 5.60 9.47 -5.16
C HIS A 17 5.39 7.98 -5.42
N HIS A 18 5.92 7.15 -4.53
CA HIS A 18 5.79 5.68 -4.57
C HIS A 18 4.54 5.22 -3.81
N THR A 19 3.40 5.88 -4.02
CA THR A 19 2.10 5.43 -3.49
C THR A 19 1.49 4.39 -4.41
N CYS A 20 0.50 3.62 -3.92
CA CYS A 20 -0.23 2.66 -4.75
C CYS A 20 -0.82 3.30 -6.02
N VAL A 21 -1.35 4.52 -5.91
CA VAL A 21 -1.90 5.29 -7.04
C VAL A 21 -0.80 5.69 -8.01
N GLY A 22 0.29 6.30 -7.53
CA GLY A 22 1.41 6.70 -8.38
C GLY A 22 2.06 5.52 -9.11
N LEU A 23 2.29 4.42 -8.40
CA LEU A 23 2.81 3.18 -8.96
C LEU A 23 1.85 2.53 -9.97
N GLY A 24 0.54 2.59 -9.71
CA GLY A 24 -0.50 2.11 -10.63
C GLY A 24 -0.48 2.88 -11.95
N PHE A 25 -0.40 4.22 -11.91
CA PHE A 25 -0.29 5.03 -13.12
C PHE A 25 1.02 4.79 -13.89
N GLU A 26 2.15 4.67 -13.19
CA GLU A 26 3.43 4.32 -13.83
C GLU A 26 3.34 2.95 -14.52
N LEU A 27 2.72 1.96 -13.88
CA LEU A 27 2.53 0.63 -14.47
C LEU A 27 1.63 0.68 -15.70
N LEU A 28 0.50 1.39 -15.65
CA LEU A 28 -0.37 1.61 -16.80
C LEU A 28 0.37 2.26 -17.97
N SER A 29 1.15 3.31 -17.71
CA SER A 29 1.96 4.02 -18.72
C SER A 29 3.00 3.12 -19.39
N ARG A 30 3.56 2.15 -18.65
CA ARG A 30 4.50 1.17 -19.22
C ARG A 30 3.80 0.08 -20.01
N LEU A 31 2.70 -0.47 -19.49
CA LEU A 31 1.98 -1.56 -20.12
C LEU A 31 1.21 -1.12 -21.37
N SER A 32 0.75 0.13 -21.43
CA SER A 32 0.09 0.67 -22.62
C SER A 32 1.01 0.68 -23.84
N LYS A 33 2.34 0.76 -23.65
CA LYS A 33 3.33 0.66 -24.74
C LYS A 33 3.43 -0.74 -25.34
N LEU A 34 2.80 -1.74 -24.72
CA LEU A 34 2.73 -3.09 -25.27
C LEU A 34 1.67 -3.23 -26.36
N ASP A 35 0.87 -2.20 -26.63
CA ASP A 35 -0.18 -2.21 -27.65
C ASP A 35 0.37 -2.53 -29.05
N ASP A 36 1.58 -2.06 -29.37
CA ASP A 36 2.27 -2.39 -30.62
C ASP A 36 2.46 -3.91 -30.83
N ARG A 37 2.65 -4.65 -29.73
CA ARG A 37 2.85 -6.11 -29.74
C ARG A 37 1.55 -6.87 -29.50
N PHE A 38 0.63 -6.29 -28.72
CA PHE A 38 -0.66 -6.87 -28.35
C PHE A 38 -1.77 -5.84 -28.58
N PRO A 39 -2.23 -5.69 -29.84
CA PRO A 39 -3.18 -4.65 -30.20
C PRO A 39 -4.45 -4.70 -29.34
N GLY A 40 -4.83 -3.55 -28.79
CA GLY A 40 -6.01 -3.39 -27.94
C GLY A 40 -5.77 -3.64 -26.45
N ILE A 41 -4.56 -4.04 -26.03
CA ILE A 41 -4.25 -4.23 -24.60
C ILE A 41 -4.41 -2.93 -23.81
N ALA A 42 -4.06 -1.79 -24.40
CA ALA A 42 -4.18 -0.49 -23.75
C ALA A 42 -5.64 -0.16 -23.39
N ASN A 43 -6.60 -0.58 -24.21
CA ASN A 43 -8.03 -0.36 -23.97
C ASN A 43 -8.60 -1.21 -22.84
N GLY A 44 -7.94 -2.33 -22.51
CA GLY A 44 -8.36 -3.24 -21.46
C GLY A 44 -7.73 -2.94 -20.09
N LEU A 45 -6.72 -2.08 -20.02
CA LEU A 45 -5.96 -1.76 -18.81
C LEU A 45 -6.56 -0.57 -18.06
N TYR A 46 -6.88 -0.74 -16.78
CA TYR A 46 -7.41 0.34 -15.94
C TYR A 46 -7.10 0.12 -14.45
N LEU A 47 -7.18 1.19 -13.66
CA LEU A 47 -7.14 1.10 -12.20
C LEU A 47 -8.48 0.56 -11.69
N VAL A 48 -8.42 -0.32 -10.70
CA VAL A 48 -9.57 -0.78 -9.92
C VAL A 48 -9.37 -0.41 -8.46
N SER A 49 -10.48 -0.24 -7.75
CA SER A 49 -10.41 0.03 -6.32
C SER A 49 -10.34 -1.24 -5.51
N CYS A 50 -9.69 -1.16 -4.36
CA CYS A 50 -9.61 -2.22 -3.37
C CYS A 50 -9.97 -1.66 -1.99
N GLU A 51 -10.85 -2.37 -1.31
CA GLU A 51 -11.25 -2.13 0.06
C GLU A 51 -10.68 -3.25 0.92
N GLU A 52 -9.71 -2.93 1.79
CA GLU A 52 -8.83 -3.94 2.39
C GLU A 52 -9.45 -4.62 3.60
N THR A 53 -10.33 -3.94 4.32
CA THR A 53 -10.92 -4.44 5.57
C THR A 53 -12.43 -4.54 5.43
N ILE A 54 -12.92 -5.68 4.94
CA ILE A 54 -14.36 -5.96 4.82
C ILE A 54 -14.77 -7.01 5.86
N GLY A 55 -15.64 -6.62 6.79
CA GLY A 55 -16.21 -7.51 7.80
C GLY A 55 -17.44 -8.28 7.29
N ASP A 56 -18.27 -7.64 6.47
CA ASP A 56 -19.47 -8.22 5.86
C ASP A 56 -19.42 -8.08 4.34
N ILE A 57 -19.12 -9.18 3.65
CA ILE A 57 -19.08 -9.21 2.18
C ILE A 57 -20.49 -9.04 1.62
N GLU A 58 -21.50 -9.68 2.21
CA GLU A 58 -22.86 -9.71 1.66
C GLU A 58 -23.51 -8.32 1.71
N GLY A 59 -23.26 -7.56 2.78
CA GLY A 59 -23.72 -6.17 2.90
C GLY A 59 -22.98 -5.19 1.97
N TYR A 60 -21.76 -5.50 1.55
CA TYR A 60 -20.93 -4.62 0.72
C TYR A 60 -21.16 -4.78 -0.78
N VAL A 61 -21.47 -6.00 -1.23
CA VAL A 61 -21.67 -6.33 -2.65
C VAL A 61 -23.13 -6.11 -3.10
N GLY A 62 -23.40 -6.20 -4.41
CA GLY A 62 -24.74 -6.00 -4.97
C GLY A 62 -24.93 -4.69 -5.72
N GLY A 63 -23.82 -4.08 -6.17
CA GLY A 63 -23.81 -2.85 -6.93
C GLY A 63 -22.42 -2.23 -6.96
N PRO A 64 -22.20 -1.17 -7.75
CA PRO A 64 -20.93 -0.46 -7.72
C PRO A 64 -20.66 0.13 -6.33
N PRO A 65 -19.40 0.16 -5.84
CA PRO A 65 -19.09 0.76 -4.56
C PRO A 65 -19.53 2.22 -4.55
N ALA A 66 -20.17 2.63 -3.46
CA ALA A 66 -20.63 3.99 -3.28
C ALA A 66 -19.44 4.97 -3.32
N ALA A 67 -19.58 6.03 -4.11
CA ALA A 67 -18.51 6.99 -4.36
C ALA A 67 -18.22 7.88 -3.13
N ASP A 68 -19.18 7.97 -2.21
CA ASP A 68 -19.21 8.81 -1.03
C ASP A 68 -19.06 8.04 0.29
N SER A 69 -19.30 6.72 0.30
CA SER A 69 -19.22 5.88 1.49
C SER A 69 -18.02 4.91 1.50
N GLY A 70 -17.39 4.65 0.35
CA GLY A 70 -16.25 3.73 0.26
C GLY A 70 -14.92 4.38 0.62
N GLU A 71 -14.34 4.00 1.76
CA GLU A 71 -12.91 4.18 2.01
C GLU A 71 -12.12 3.25 1.09
N LYS A 72 -11.73 3.80 -0.07
CA LYS A 72 -10.94 3.07 -1.06
C LYS A 72 -9.47 3.19 -0.69
N GLU A 73 -9.05 2.33 0.23
CA GLU A 73 -7.71 2.36 0.83
C GLU A 73 -6.60 2.08 -0.18
N HIS A 74 -6.92 1.31 -1.22
CA HIS A 74 -5.92 0.84 -2.17
C HIS A 74 -6.42 0.78 -3.61
N VAL A 75 -5.47 0.75 -4.55
CA VAL A 75 -5.72 0.58 -5.98
C VAL A 75 -4.71 -0.37 -6.59
N LEU A 76 -5.16 -1.10 -7.60
CA LEU A 76 -4.29 -1.95 -8.41
C LEU A 76 -4.69 -1.85 -9.89
N VAL A 77 -3.83 -2.38 -10.77
CA VAL A 77 -4.08 -2.41 -12.22
C VAL A 77 -4.82 -3.70 -12.56
N CYS A 78 -5.87 -3.57 -13.36
CA CYS A 78 -6.67 -4.68 -13.86
C CYS A 78 -6.62 -4.71 -15.39
N LEU A 79 -6.64 -5.91 -15.95
CA LEU A 79 -6.89 -6.19 -17.37
C LEU A 79 -7.96 -7.27 -17.47
N LYS A 80 -9.10 -6.96 -18.11
CA LYS A 80 -10.10 -7.97 -18.46
C LYS A 80 -9.57 -8.86 -19.58
N ILE A 81 -9.75 -10.17 -19.42
CA ILE A 81 -9.31 -11.17 -20.39
C ILE A 81 -10.43 -12.14 -20.74
N GLU A 82 -10.35 -12.70 -21.94
CA GLU A 82 -11.16 -13.82 -22.37
C GLU A 82 -10.27 -14.86 -23.04
N ILE A 83 -10.34 -16.10 -22.58
CA ILE A 83 -9.55 -17.22 -23.11
C ILE A 83 -10.50 -18.36 -23.43
N ASN A 84 -10.67 -18.67 -24.72
CA ASN A 84 -11.60 -19.69 -25.21
C ASN A 84 -13.04 -19.48 -24.67
N ASN A 85 -13.56 -18.26 -24.79
CA ASN A 85 -14.88 -17.84 -24.25
C ASN A 85 -15.01 -17.89 -22.73
N ARG A 86 -13.91 -18.08 -21.99
CA ARG A 86 -13.89 -18.05 -20.52
C ARG A 86 -13.37 -16.71 -20.06
N ARG A 87 -14.19 -15.99 -19.32
CA ARG A 87 -13.87 -14.65 -18.83
C ARG A 87 -12.99 -14.72 -17.58
N GLY A 88 -12.13 -13.72 -17.43
CA GLY A 88 -11.32 -13.52 -16.25
C GLY A 88 -10.74 -12.12 -16.18
N VAL A 89 -9.93 -11.89 -15.16
CA VAL A 89 -9.14 -10.66 -15.00
C VAL A 89 -7.71 -11.01 -14.63
N LEU A 90 -6.78 -10.17 -15.11
CA LEU A 90 -5.41 -10.11 -14.63
C LEU A 90 -5.29 -8.93 -13.67
N LEU A 91 -4.80 -9.18 -12.47
CA LEU A 91 -4.55 -8.17 -11.45
C LEU A 91 -3.04 -8.00 -11.25
N LEU A 92 -2.60 -6.75 -11.24
CA LEU A 92 -1.22 -6.37 -10.98
C LEU A 92 -1.22 -5.33 -9.87
N ASP A 93 -0.64 -5.71 -8.73
CA ASP A 93 -0.61 -4.86 -7.55
C ASP A 93 0.83 -4.36 -7.27
N PRO A 94 1.20 -3.21 -7.86
CA PRO A 94 2.50 -2.63 -7.59
C PRO A 94 2.58 -1.97 -6.20
N GLY A 95 1.46 -1.65 -5.54
CA GLY A 95 1.47 -1.02 -4.21
C GLY A 95 1.86 -2.00 -3.11
N TYR A 96 1.35 -3.24 -3.16
CA TYR A 96 1.81 -4.33 -2.29
C TYR A 96 3.01 -5.10 -2.82
N HIS A 97 3.43 -4.78 -4.06
CA HIS A 97 4.46 -5.51 -4.79
C HIS A 97 4.19 -7.02 -4.79
N VAL A 98 2.98 -7.39 -5.17
CA VAL A 98 2.68 -8.79 -5.48
C VAL A 98 3.52 -9.16 -6.69
N ALA A 99 4.49 -10.05 -6.50
CA ALA A 99 5.59 -10.28 -7.45
C ALA A 99 5.21 -11.07 -8.70
N ARG A 100 3.91 -11.13 -8.99
CA ARG A 100 3.35 -11.87 -10.10
C ARG A 100 2.05 -11.24 -10.54
N VAL A 101 1.69 -11.48 -11.79
CA VAL A 101 0.34 -11.21 -12.28
C VAL A 101 -0.59 -12.27 -11.69
N ILE A 102 -1.68 -11.81 -11.10
CA ILE A 102 -2.72 -12.68 -10.54
C ILE A 102 -3.80 -12.87 -11.60
N THR A 103 -4.06 -14.12 -11.96
CA THR A 103 -5.09 -14.48 -12.93
C THR A 103 -6.30 -15.04 -12.22
N VAL A 104 -7.42 -14.32 -12.30
CA VAL A 104 -8.70 -14.74 -11.74
C VAL A 104 -9.60 -15.16 -12.90
N MET A 105 -9.79 -16.46 -13.09
CA MET A 105 -10.71 -17.00 -14.09
C MET A 105 -12.06 -17.28 -13.44
N GLY A 106 -13.16 -16.99 -14.13
CA GLY A 106 -14.51 -17.22 -13.58
C GLY A 106 -14.84 -18.69 -13.34
N ASP A 107 -14.21 -19.60 -14.09
CA ASP A 107 -14.35 -21.05 -13.91
C ASP A 107 -13.36 -21.65 -12.92
N LYS A 108 -12.45 -20.83 -12.35
CA LYS A 108 -11.34 -21.24 -11.46
C LYS A 108 -10.39 -22.28 -12.06
N MET A 109 -10.43 -22.52 -13.37
CA MET A 109 -9.55 -23.45 -14.06
C MET A 109 -8.29 -22.74 -14.56
N TYR A 110 -7.24 -23.50 -14.89
CA TYR A 110 -6.03 -22.95 -15.51
C TYR A 110 -6.38 -21.99 -16.67
N PRO A 111 -5.80 -20.77 -16.75
CA PRO A 111 -4.63 -20.27 -16.00
C PRO A 111 -4.91 -19.56 -14.67
N HIS A 112 -5.99 -19.88 -13.96
CA HIS A 112 -6.27 -19.35 -12.62
C HIS A 112 -5.10 -19.54 -11.64
N THR A 113 -4.75 -18.50 -10.86
CA THR A 113 -3.60 -18.54 -9.95
C THR A 113 -3.85 -19.37 -8.70
N GLY A 114 -5.03 -19.28 -8.08
CA GLY A 114 -5.32 -19.91 -6.78
C GLY A 114 -4.42 -19.39 -5.65
N TRP A 115 -4.27 -20.22 -4.61
CA TRP A 115 -3.42 -19.90 -3.46
C TRP A 115 -1.94 -19.81 -3.82
N PHE A 116 -1.26 -18.78 -3.31
CA PHE A 116 0.19 -18.67 -3.40
C PHE A 116 0.79 -17.99 -2.16
N THR A 117 2.03 -18.36 -1.85
CA THR A 117 2.81 -17.73 -0.79
C THR A 117 3.32 -16.37 -1.25
N GLN A 118 2.95 -15.31 -0.53
CA GLN A 118 3.54 -13.98 -0.72
C GLN A 118 4.88 -13.87 0.02
N PHE A 119 4.95 -14.43 1.23
CA PHE A 119 6.17 -14.46 2.01
C PHE A 119 6.15 -15.60 3.04
N ASP A 120 7.32 -16.14 3.33
CA ASP A 120 7.51 -17.23 4.29
C ASP A 120 8.86 -17.04 4.98
N ASP A 121 8.81 -16.72 6.27
CA ASP A 121 9.99 -16.76 7.14
C ASP A 121 9.70 -17.46 8.48
N LYS A 122 10.73 -17.50 9.32
CA LYS A 122 10.67 -18.16 10.63
C LYS A 122 9.62 -17.56 11.57
N GLU A 123 9.24 -16.30 11.39
CA GLU A 123 8.30 -15.58 12.24
C GLU A 123 6.87 -15.63 11.69
N CYS A 124 6.71 -15.73 10.38
CA CYS A 124 5.43 -15.52 9.71
C CYS A 124 5.40 -16.13 8.29
N LYS A 125 4.30 -16.82 7.99
CA LYS A 125 3.91 -17.19 6.62
C LYS A 125 2.68 -16.40 6.22
N LYS A 126 2.71 -15.77 5.05
CA LYS A 126 1.57 -15.04 4.47
C LYS A 126 1.23 -15.58 3.08
N GLU A 127 -0.02 -15.95 2.89
CA GLU A 127 -0.55 -16.53 1.66
C GLU A 127 -1.74 -15.72 1.16
N TYR A 128 -1.90 -15.66 -0.16
CA TYR A 128 -3.01 -14.96 -0.81
C TYR A 128 -3.77 -15.89 -1.76
N ASN A 129 -5.06 -15.64 -1.90
CA ASN A 129 -5.92 -16.24 -2.91
C ASN A 129 -6.92 -15.21 -3.43
N TYR A 130 -7.18 -15.25 -4.73
CA TYR A 130 -8.07 -14.32 -5.40
C TYR A 130 -9.12 -15.09 -6.18
N SER A 131 -10.39 -14.77 -5.99
CA SER A 131 -11.49 -15.39 -6.75
C SER A 131 -12.58 -14.37 -7.03
N LEU A 132 -13.33 -14.55 -8.13
CA LEU A 132 -14.56 -13.76 -8.31
C LEU A 132 -15.50 -14.03 -7.15
N CYS A 133 -16.13 -12.97 -6.66
CA CYS A 133 -17.17 -13.06 -5.65
C CYS A 133 -18.35 -13.86 -6.22
N VAL A 134 -18.91 -14.75 -5.41
CA VAL A 134 -19.98 -15.66 -5.83
C VAL A 134 -21.30 -14.90 -5.96
N GLN A 135 -21.54 -13.96 -5.05
CA GLN A 135 -22.74 -13.14 -4.98
C GLN A 135 -22.74 -12.05 -6.06
N ASP A 136 -21.57 -11.46 -6.35
CA ASP A 136 -21.41 -10.39 -7.32
C ASP A 136 -20.10 -10.51 -8.12
N PRO A 137 -20.12 -11.10 -9.33
CA PRO A 137 -18.92 -11.31 -10.15
C PRO A 137 -18.23 -10.01 -10.63
N ASP A 138 -18.81 -8.84 -10.37
CA ASP A 138 -18.13 -7.56 -10.57
C ASP A 138 -17.03 -7.31 -9.53
N TYR A 139 -16.97 -8.12 -8.47
CA TYR A 139 -15.95 -8.10 -7.44
C TYR A 139 -15.01 -9.31 -7.52
N VAL A 140 -13.75 -9.08 -7.19
CA VAL A 140 -12.79 -10.11 -6.81
C VAL A 140 -12.60 -10.06 -5.30
N GLU A 141 -12.80 -11.19 -4.65
CA GLU A 141 -12.39 -11.40 -3.26
C GLU A 141 -10.91 -11.74 -3.22
N TRP A 142 -10.15 -10.96 -2.46
CA TRP A 142 -8.77 -11.24 -2.10
C TRP A 142 -8.74 -11.72 -0.65
N HIS A 143 -8.50 -13.02 -0.49
CA HIS A 143 -8.33 -13.66 0.80
C HIS A 143 -6.85 -13.67 1.16
N ASP A 144 -6.52 -13.22 2.36
CA ASP A 144 -5.22 -13.45 2.96
C ASP A 144 -5.28 -14.40 4.15
N ARG A 145 -4.15 -15.08 4.35
CA ARG A 145 -3.93 -16.00 5.45
C ARG A 145 -2.57 -15.74 6.03
N GLU A 146 -2.53 -15.44 7.31
CA GLU A 146 -1.31 -15.27 8.08
C GLU A 146 -1.19 -16.38 9.13
N THR A 147 -0.08 -17.11 9.09
CA THR A 147 0.25 -18.14 10.07
C THR A 147 1.54 -17.77 10.78
N ARG A 148 1.51 -17.74 12.12
CA ARG A 148 2.68 -17.51 12.96
C ARG A 148 2.90 -18.69 13.90
N PRO A 149 4.15 -19.08 14.22
CA PRO A 149 4.40 -20.15 15.18
C PRO A 149 3.74 -19.86 16.54
N GLY A 150 2.87 -20.76 16.99
CA GLY A 150 2.18 -20.66 18.27
C GLY A 150 0.99 -19.69 18.32
N ALA A 151 0.57 -19.13 17.18
CA ALA A 151 -0.64 -18.32 17.09
C ALA A 151 -1.72 -19.03 16.26
N LEU A 152 -2.98 -18.63 16.44
CA LEU A 152 -4.06 -19.02 15.55
C LEU A 152 -3.86 -18.39 14.17
N GLU A 153 -4.32 -19.10 13.14
CA GLU A 153 -4.37 -18.58 11.78
C GLU A 153 -5.26 -17.33 11.75
N ASN A 154 -4.74 -16.24 11.20
CA ASN A 154 -5.50 -15.02 10.97
C ASN A 154 -5.86 -14.94 9.49
N THR A 155 -7.10 -14.58 9.18
CA THR A 155 -7.61 -14.45 7.81
C THR A 155 -8.32 -13.13 7.63
N GLN A 156 -8.04 -12.43 6.53
CA GLN A 156 -8.72 -11.21 6.14
C GLN A 156 -9.24 -11.34 4.71
N VAL A 157 -10.33 -10.64 4.40
CA VAL A 157 -10.85 -10.51 3.04
C VAL A 157 -10.87 -9.05 2.65
N ALA A 158 -10.31 -8.79 1.48
CA ALA A 158 -10.42 -7.54 0.76
C ALA A 158 -11.32 -7.73 -0.48
N LEU A 159 -12.01 -6.68 -0.89
CA LEU A 159 -12.83 -6.67 -2.09
C LEU A 159 -12.23 -5.74 -3.14
N ILE A 160 -12.20 -6.21 -4.39
CA ILE A 160 -11.67 -5.46 -5.52
C ILE A 160 -12.77 -5.33 -6.57
N TYR A 161 -13.23 -4.11 -6.82
CA TYR A 161 -14.28 -3.87 -7.80
C TYR A 161 -13.71 -3.75 -9.22
N VAL A 162 -13.94 -4.78 -10.04
CA VAL A 162 -13.28 -4.95 -11.36
C VAL A 162 -14.18 -4.63 -12.56
N ALA A 163 -15.47 -4.35 -12.35
CA ALA A 163 -16.41 -4.13 -13.46
C ALA A 163 -16.09 -2.92 -14.34
N ARG A 164 -15.53 -1.84 -13.79
CA ARG A 164 -15.24 -0.61 -14.53
C ARG A 164 -14.02 0.14 -13.95
N PRO A 165 -13.43 1.07 -14.72
CA PRO A 165 -12.32 1.91 -14.25
C PRO A 165 -12.65 2.70 -12.98
N TYR A 166 -11.68 2.77 -12.07
CA TYR A 166 -11.74 3.59 -10.88
C TYR A 166 -11.17 4.99 -11.16
N LEU A 167 -12.08 5.95 -11.40
CA LEU A 167 -11.74 7.28 -11.90
C LEU A 167 -11.35 8.29 -10.81
N THR A 168 -11.61 7.98 -9.53
CA THR A 168 -11.37 8.90 -8.41
C THR A 168 -10.19 8.47 -7.53
N ALA A 169 -9.27 7.66 -8.06
CA ALA A 169 -8.09 7.17 -7.34
C ALA A 169 -7.24 8.30 -6.71
N ILE A 170 -7.12 9.45 -7.40
CA ILE A 170 -6.40 10.61 -6.88
C ILE A 170 -7.22 11.29 -5.77
N ASP A 171 -8.50 11.57 -6.02
CA ASP A 171 -9.33 12.33 -5.08
C ASP A 171 -9.66 11.57 -3.80
N VAL A 172 -9.71 10.25 -3.85
CA VAL A 172 -10.08 9.41 -2.71
C VAL A 172 -8.84 8.72 -2.14
N THR A 173 -8.22 7.81 -2.88
CA THR A 173 -7.15 6.95 -2.36
C THR A 173 -5.84 7.72 -2.10
N GLU A 174 -5.40 8.55 -3.04
CA GLU A 174 -4.20 9.36 -2.83
C GLU A 174 -4.41 10.42 -1.75
N ARG A 175 -5.62 10.99 -1.65
CA ARG A 175 -5.97 11.93 -0.58
C ARG A 175 -5.97 11.23 0.78
N ARG A 176 -6.52 10.01 0.89
CA ARG A 176 -6.51 9.20 2.11
C ARG A 176 -5.10 8.97 2.63
N ASN A 177 -4.13 8.75 1.72
CA ASN A 177 -2.72 8.60 2.06
C ASN A 177 -2.15 9.78 2.87
N LEU A 178 -2.67 10.99 2.72
CA LEU A 178 -2.20 12.18 3.44
C LEU A 178 -2.42 12.11 4.95
N VAL A 179 -3.37 11.30 5.41
CA VAL A 179 -3.82 11.31 6.81
C VAL A 179 -3.68 9.98 7.52
N TYR A 180 -3.22 8.90 6.86
CA TYR A 180 -2.89 7.67 7.58
C TYR A 180 -1.97 7.91 8.79
N ASN A 181 -2.33 7.32 9.92
CA ASN A 181 -1.54 7.43 11.14
C ASN A 181 -0.30 6.53 11.13
N PHE A 182 -0.03 5.80 10.05
CA PHE A 182 1.18 5.01 9.88
C PHE A 182 1.89 5.43 8.60
N ARG A 183 3.20 5.64 8.69
CA ARG A 183 4.04 6.09 7.59
C ARG A 183 5.12 5.07 7.31
N SER A 184 5.38 4.84 6.03
CA SER A 184 6.49 4.00 5.60
C SER A 184 7.08 4.45 4.28
N LEU A 185 8.39 4.28 4.15
CA LEU A 185 9.12 4.32 2.88
C LEU A 185 9.91 3.02 2.80
N VAL A 186 9.67 2.22 1.76
CA VAL A 186 10.23 0.87 1.66
C VAL A 186 10.87 0.62 0.30
N ALA A 187 11.97 -0.14 0.32
CA ALA A 187 12.54 -0.78 -0.85
C ALA A 187 12.19 -2.26 -0.85
N ARG A 188 11.98 -2.80 -2.04
CA ARG A 188 11.70 -4.21 -2.27
C ARG A 188 12.56 -4.78 -3.39
N ASP A 189 12.79 -6.07 -3.35
CA ASP A 189 13.43 -6.79 -4.44
C ASP A 189 12.45 -7.07 -5.60
N THR A 190 12.93 -7.70 -6.66
CA THR A 190 12.12 -8.08 -7.83
C THR A 190 11.06 -9.14 -7.51
N LYS A 191 11.14 -9.78 -6.34
CA LYS A 191 10.16 -10.72 -5.81
C LYS A 191 9.22 -10.06 -4.78
N GLY A 192 9.25 -8.73 -4.66
CA GLY A 192 8.37 -7.99 -3.76
C GLY A 192 8.76 -8.06 -2.28
N HIS A 193 9.85 -8.74 -1.92
CA HIS A 193 10.29 -8.84 -0.53
C HIS A 193 10.91 -7.53 -0.04
N LEU A 194 10.61 -7.13 1.19
CA LEU A 194 11.17 -5.93 1.82
C LEU A 194 12.68 -6.06 2.03
N THR A 195 13.46 -5.20 1.39
CA THR A 195 14.93 -5.19 1.49
C THR A 195 15.46 -4.09 2.41
N ALA A 196 14.77 -2.96 2.49
CA ALA A 196 15.10 -1.87 3.41
C ALA A 196 13.90 -0.92 3.58
N GLY A 197 13.96 -0.04 4.57
CA GLY A 197 12.96 1.01 4.71
C GLY A 197 12.96 1.67 6.08
N ILE A 198 12.12 2.68 6.18
CA ILE A 198 11.75 3.36 7.42
C ILE A 198 10.25 3.26 7.62
N TYR A 199 9.81 3.10 8.86
CA TYR A 199 8.39 3.21 9.21
C TYR A 199 8.18 3.74 10.62
N PHE A 200 7.04 4.37 10.85
CA PHE A 200 6.66 4.90 12.15
C PHE A 200 5.15 5.17 12.23
N PRO A 201 4.52 4.92 13.38
CA PRO A 201 3.20 5.46 13.67
C PRO A 201 3.29 6.94 14.05
N LEU A 202 2.27 7.73 13.71
CA LEU A 202 2.02 9.06 14.22
C LEU A 202 1.21 8.95 15.52
N LYS A 203 1.65 9.64 16.57
CA LYS A 203 1.02 9.63 17.90
C LYS A 203 1.11 11.01 18.56
N LEU A 204 0.25 11.29 19.53
CA LEU A 204 0.47 12.42 20.44
C LEU A 204 1.31 11.90 21.60
N ASP A 205 2.63 11.94 21.41
CA ASP A 205 3.61 11.45 22.38
C ASP A 205 4.77 12.45 22.44
N ASP A 206 5.42 12.56 23.59
CA ASP A 206 6.54 13.47 23.82
C ASP A 206 7.76 13.05 22.98
N VAL A 207 7.92 11.74 22.74
CA VAL A 207 9.04 11.19 21.96
C VAL A 207 8.54 10.31 20.81
N GLN A 208 8.59 10.88 19.61
CA GLN A 208 8.33 10.15 18.37
C GLN A 208 9.55 9.31 17.95
N ASN A 209 9.30 8.04 17.65
CA ASN A 209 10.32 7.09 17.21
C ASN A 209 9.99 6.53 15.84
N PHE A 210 11.04 6.29 15.04
CA PHE A 210 10.95 5.51 13.82
C PHE A 210 11.79 4.25 13.90
N THR A 211 11.41 3.26 13.09
CA THR A 211 12.19 2.06 12.87
C THR A 211 12.81 2.13 11.49
N ILE A 212 14.13 2.00 11.42
CA ILE A 212 14.84 1.71 10.19
C ILE A 212 15.13 0.22 10.11
N PHE A 213 15.05 -0.35 8.92
CA PHE A 213 15.44 -1.73 8.68
C PHE A 213 16.16 -1.90 7.36
N TYR A 214 16.99 -2.93 7.28
CA TYR A 214 17.69 -3.31 6.06
C TYR A 214 18.13 -4.77 6.13
N GLN A 215 18.15 -5.41 4.97
CA GLN A 215 18.59 -6.78 4.81
C GLN A 215 20.12 -6.84 4.77
N THR A 216 20.67 -7.79 5.51
CA THR A 216 22.09 -8.14 5.54
C THR A 216 22.27 -9.60 5.16
N ASN A 217 23.52 -10.04 4.98
CA ASN A 217 23.82 -11.45 4.73
C ASN A 217 23.34 -12.38 5.87
N ASN A 218 23.19 -11.83 7.08
CA ASN A 218 22.75 -12.57 8.27
C ASN A 218 21.26 -12.36 8.59
N GLY A 219 20.48 -11.85 7.63
CA GLY A 219 19.05 -11.56 7.79
C GLY A 219 18.74 -10.07 7.96
N LYS A 220 17.50 -9.76 8.33
CA LYS A 220 16.97 -8.40 8.44
C LYS A 220 17.40 -7.76 9.77
N LYS A 221 18.14 -6.65 9.71
CA LYS A 221 18.41 -5.81 10.88
C LYS A 221 17.31 -4.75 11.02
N ARG A 222 16.94 -4.45 12.27
CA ARG A 222 15.97 -3.40 12.63
C ARG A 222 16.56 -2.56 13.75
N VAL A 223 16.52 -1.24 13.63
CA VAL A 223 16.99 -0.30 14.64
C VAL A 223 15.89 0.73 14.87
N LYS A 224 15.52 0.94 16.13
CA LYS A 224 14.54 1.96 16.53
C LYS A 224 15.29 3.20 17.02
N MET A 225 14.95 4.37 16.48
CA MET A 225 15.59 5.64 16.80
C MET A 225 14.54 6.73 17.07
N PRO A 226 14.80 7.64 18.02
CA PRO A 226 13.98 8.83 18.19
C PRO A 226 14.24 9.85 17.07
N PHE A 227 13.19 10.52 16.59
CA PHE A 227 13.33 11.61 15.62
C PHE A 227 14.15 12.79 16.16
N ASP A 228 14.21 12.95 17.49
CA ASP A 228 14.99 13.97 18.17
C ASP A 228 16.49 13.95 17.85
N LYS A 229 17.03 12.82 17.39
CA LYS A 229 18.42 12.76 16.89
C LYS A 229 18.64 13.58 15.61
N PHE A 230 17.57 13.93 14.89
CA PHE A 230 17.61 14.60 13.59
C PHE A 230 16.97 16.01 13.63
N TYR A 231 16.54 16.48 14.81
CA TYR A 231 16.00 17.82 14.97
C TYR A 231 17.08 18.78 15.45
N THR A 232 17.43 19.81 14.68
CA THR A 232 18.27 20.92 15.19
C THR A 232 17.36 21.88 15.96
N PRO A 233 17.55 22.13 17.28
CA PRO A 233 18.80 22.20 18.04
C PRO A 233 18.97 21.12 19.14
N SER A 234 18.57 19.88 18.87
CA SER A 234 18.72 18.76 19.81
C SER A 234 20.18 18.58 20.25
N LYS A 235 20.36 18.28 21.55
CA LYS A 235 21.68 17.93 22.11
C LYS A 235 22.06 16.46 21.86
N ILE A 236 21.13 15.67 21.33
CA ILE A 236 21.32 14.24 21.06
C ILE A 236 21.67 14.10 19.59
N ALA A 237 22.90 13.67 19.29
CA ALA A 237 23.34 13.38 17.94
C ALA A 237 23.23 11.87 17.62
N PRO A 238 23.02 11.49 16.35
CA PRO A 238 23.16 10.10 15.93
C PRO A 238 24.58 9.60 16.20
N ASN A 239 24.70 8.42 16.79
CA ASN A 239 26.00 7.78 17.02
C ASN A 239 26.49 7.05 15.74
N TYR A 240 27.66 6.42 15.82
CA TYR A 240 28.23 5.70 14.68
C TYR A 240 27.31 4.59 14.15
N GLU A 241 26.67 3.83 15.03
CA GLU A 241 25.78 2.72 14.65
C GLU A 241 24.51 3.22 13.97
N ASP A 242 23.94 4.34 14.44
CA ASP A 242 22.80 5.00 13.81
C ASP A 242 23.16 5.41 12.37
N LEU A 243 24.31 6.07 12.18
CA LEU A 243 24.78 6.53 10.88
C LEU A 243 25.09 5.36 9.93
N GLU A 244 25.60 4.23 10.46
CA GLU A 244 25.80 3.02 9.68
C GLU A 244 24.45 2.44 9.20
N ALA A 245 23.46 2.34 10.10
CA ALA A 245 22.12 1.85 9.76
C ALA A 245 21.45 2.72 8.67
N ILE A 246 21.57 4.05 8.79
CA ILE A 246 21.06 5.00 7.78
C ILE A 246 21.76 4.79 6.45
N SER A 247 23.09 4.69 6.45
CA SER A 247 23.87 4.47 5.23
C SER A 247 23.47 3.18 4.50
N LYS A 248 23.35 2.07 5.24
CA LYS A 248 22.94 0.77 4.67
C LYS A 248 21.51 0.80 4.11
N CYS A 249 20.59 1.47 4.82
CA CYS A 249 19.21 1.63 4.36
C CYS A 249 19.12 2.53 3.12
N ALA A 250 19.75 3.71 3.15
CA ALA A 250 19.76 4.66 2.04
C ALA A 250 20.24 4.02 0.74
N SER A 251 21.34 3.27 0.79
CA SER A 251 21.87 2.55 -0.38
C SER A 251 20.84 1.60 -1.02
N LYS A 252 20.03 0.92 -0.22
CA LYS A 252 18.98 0.00 -0.71
C LYS A 252 17.71 0.72 -1.18
N LEU A 253 17.44 1.91 -0.65
CA LEU A 253 16.41 2.81 -1.15
C LEU A 253 16.80 3.53 -2.46
N GLY A 254 18.03 3.34 -2.94
CA GLY A 254 18.55 4.07 -4.10
C GLY A 254 18.82 5.54 -3.82
N MET A 255 19.06 5.89 -2.56
CA MET A 255 19.34 7.25 -2.09
C MET A 255 20.76 7.34 -1.51
N SER A 256 21.34 8.53 -1.52
CA SER A 256 22.53 8.83 -0.73
C SER A 256 22.20 8.93 0.76
N ARG A 257 23.20 8.71 1.62
CA ARG A 257 23.05 8.88 3.08
C ARG A 257 22.53 10.28 3.42
N HIS A 258 23.07 11.31 2.79
CA HIS A 258 22.69 12.70 3.00
C HIS A 258 21.21 12.96 2.67
N GLU A 259 20.70 12.41 1.56
CA GLU A 259 19.29 12.58 1.21
C GLU A 259 18.35 11.95 2.25
N LEU A 260 18.69 10.76 2.76
CA LEU A 260 17.90 10.11 3.80
C LEU A 260 18.00 10.86 5.14
N GLU A 261 19.18 11.35 5.52
CA GLU A 261 19.36 12.21 6.71
C GLU A 261 18.54 13.51 6.61
N SER A 262 18.54 14.14 5.43
CA SER A 262 17.73 15.35 5.17
C SER A 262 16.24 15.06 5.26
N LEU A 263 15.78 13.91 4.76
CA LEU A 263 14.40 13.47 4.89
C LEU A 263 14.03 13.26 6.37
N LEU A 264 14.86 12.54 7.12
CA LEU A 264 14.65 12.30 8.56
C LEU A 264 14.62 13.61 9.36
N SER A 265 15.47 14.58 9.01
CA SER A 265 15.48 15.90 9.65
C SER A 265 14.20 16.69 9.36
N THR A 266 13.70 16.63 8.12
CA THR A 266 12.42 17.24 7.74
C THR A 266 11.27 16.58 8.49
N LEU A 267 11.25 15.25 8.56
CA LEU A 267 10.25 14.51 9.33
C LEU A 267 10.30 14.86 10.81
N ALA A 268 11.50 15.01 11.39
CA ALA A 268 11.68 15.38 12.79
C ALA A 268 11.04 16.74 13.13
N VAL A 269 11.09 17.71 12.21
CA VAL A 269 10.38 18.99 12.37
C VAL A 269 8.86 18.77 12.34
N VAL A 270 8.36 18.01 11.37
CA VAL A 270 6.92 17.77 11.19
C VAL A 270 6.30 17.02 12.37
N VAL A 271 6.96 15.96 12.86
CA VAL A 271 6.40 15.13 13.95
C VAL A 271 6.44 15.82 15.32
N ARG A 272 7.23 16.89 15.46
CA ARG A 272 7.27 17.74 16.66
C ARG A 272 6.17 18.79 16.70
N ASP A 273 5.57 19.10 15.55
CA ASP A 273 4.39 19.95 15.50
C ASP A 273 3.17 19.14 15.99
N THR A 274 2.97 19.15 17.31
CA THR A 274 1.85 18.44 17.96
C THR A 274 0.49 18.94 17.49
N GLY A 275 0.38 20.21 17.08
CA GLY A 275 -0.83 20.78 16.50
C GLY A 275 -1.15 20.16 15.14
N PHE A 276 -0.14 20.05 14.27
CA PHE A 276 -0.27 19.35 13.00
C PHE A 276 -0.59 17.86 13.19
N ILE A 277 0.13 17.16 14.06
CA ILE A 277 -0.12 15.74 14.34
C ILE A 277 -1.53 15.51 14.89
N ALA A 278 -2.00 16.35 15.83
CA ALA A 278 -3.36 16.27 16.34
C ALA A 278 -4.40 16.42 15.22
N GLN A 279 -4.18 17.33 14.27
CA GLN A 279 -5.06 17.52 13.12
C GLN A 279 -5.08 16.30 12.21
N VAL A 280 -3.90 15.77 11.84
CA VAL A 280 -3.79 14.57 11.00
C VAL A 280 -4.54 13.39 11.64
N LEU A 281 -4.31 13.15 12.93
CA LEU A 281 -4.95 12.06 13.66
C LEU A 281 -6.46 12.27 13.79
N ALA A 282 -6.93 13.49 14.06
CA ALA A 282 -8.35 13.80 14.14
C ALA A 282 -9.07 13.54 12.80
N ILE A 283 -8.47 13.94 11.67
CA ILE A 283 -9.02 13.66 10.34
C ILE A 283 -9.04 12.14 10.10
N ASN A 284 -7.95 11.44 10.39
CA ASN A 284 -7.87 9.99 10.23
C ASN A 284 -8.95 9.25 11.03
N THR A 285 -9.13 9.60 12.30
CA THR A 285 -10.16 9.01 13.16
C THR A 285 -11.56 9.30 12.65
N ARG A 286 -11.83 10.54 12.21
CA ARG A 286 -13.13 10.91 11.65
C ARG A 286 -13.46 10.14 10.38
N ILE A 287 -12.47 9.95 9.51
CA ILE A 287 -12.63 9.15 8.30
C ILE A 287 -12.98 7.70 8.70
N ASN A 288 -12.15 7.07 9.53
CA ASN A 288 -12.41 5.70 10.01
C ASN A 288 -13.79 5.53 10.66
N SER A 289 -14.24 6.48 11.49
CA SER A 289 -15.57 6.39 12.11
C SER A 289 -16.70 6.45 11.10
N LEU A 290 -16.54 7.21 10.01
CA LEU A 290 -17.52 7.25 8.94
C LEU A 290 -17.54 5.95 8.13
N ALA A 291 -16.40 5.24 8.02
CA ALA A 291 -16.35 3.93 7.39
C ALA A 291 -16.90 2.81 8.27
N GLU A 292 -16.72 2.87 9.59
CA GLU A 292 -17.31 1.91 10.54
C GLU A 292 -18.84 1.99 10.60
N ASP A 293 -19.41 3.17 10.29
CA ASP A 293 -20.86 3.42 10.28
C ASP A 293 -21.54 3.03 8.94
N ASN A 294 -20.78 2.58 7.92
CA ASN A 294 -21.29 2.13 6.61
C ASN A 294 -21.25 0.62 6.45
#